data_AF-A0A212T5M5-F1
#
_entry.id   AF-A0A212T5M5-F1
#
_cell.length_a   1.000
_cell.length_b   1.000
_cell.length_c   1.000
_cell.angle_alpha   90.00
_cell.angle_beta   90.00
_cell.angle_gamma   90.00
#
_symmetry.space_group_name_H-M   'P 1'
#
loop_
_entity.id
_entity.type
_entity.pdbx_description
1 polymer ?
#
loop_
_entity_poly.entity_id
_entity_poly.type
_entity_poly.pdbx_seq_one_letter_code
_entity_poly.pdbx_strand_id
1 'polypeptide(L)'
;MRQAHRLLAAGFAASIALSLPVSAGAAPGGPALAHPVLTAKQQSEAHAAADWIVEQLAGADHFPAGGDTVDALVALAAAGNHDDVARKLGAYLQDDPAAKEYASVQPGAAAKVVIGLDAACMDTSAYDQMMLKDMKDDGSLPGFASAFNHSLVIIALERSGQEIPPVLVEKLKSWQTAEDGGFEYDDFISGGKVYDVDGGAMGAMALQVAGEDEAAERALDSLRAHQEAPGYWPNYSPVNSTGLVVHALEIDGRDVSKAQAWMKTQQLSDGGFPASLDGDTSNVMATIQGMQAIAGAGYTNADLGCEAEPTPEPTTPEPTTPEPTTPEPTTPEPTSPEPTTPEPTSPEPTTPEPTSPEPSGPVADTGVGAKEGDGQLAAAAMGGLMVLAGGAVAAARLRREGK
;
A
#
# COMPACT_ATOMS: atom_id res chain seq x y z
N MET A 1 31.05 42.20 63.49
CA MET A 1 31.92 42.94 62.55
C MET A 1 31.30 42.81 61.16
N ARG A 2 30.49 43.79 60.77
CA ARG A 2 30.72 44.77 59.69
C ARG A 2 30.67 44.19 58.26
N GLN A 3 29.70 44.74 57.53
CA GLN A 3 29.30 44.58 56.15
C GLN A 3 30.37 44.95 55.11
N ALA A 4 30.20 44.41 53.90
CA ALA A 4 30.16 45.13 52.61
C ALA A 4 29.62 44.13 51.55
N HIS A 5 28.37 44.17 51.05
CA HIS A 5 27.74 45.10 50.08
C HIS A 5 28.58 45.42 48.84
N ARG A 6 28.16 44.88 47.69
CA ARG A 6 27.97 45.62 46.42
C ARG A 6 26.95 44.91 45.51
N LEU A 7 26.00 45.72 45.05
CA LEU A 7 24.85 45.45 44.18
C LEU A 7 25.25 45.41 42.70
N LEU A 8 24.38 44.80 41.87
CA LEU A 8 23.91 45.18 40.51
C LEU A 8 23.37 43.90 39.84
N ALA A 9 22.30 43.83 39.06
CA ALA A 9 21.17 44.69 38.75
C ALA A 9 20.14 43.78 38.05
N ALA A 10 18.86 44.13 38.16
CA ALA A 10 17.74 43.41 37.58
C ALA A 10 17.73 43.44 36.05
N GLY A 11 17.21 42.38 35.43
CA GLY A 11 16.84 42.31 34.03
C GLY A 11 15.71 41.29 33.83
N PHE A 12 14.47 41.71 34.12
CA PHE A 12 13.26 41.00 33.72
C PHE A 12 13.04 41.29 32.22
N ALA A 13 13.13 40.27 31.38
CA ALA A 13 12.58 40.32 30.02
C ALA A 13 11.26 39.53 30.04
N ALA A 14 10.15 40.27 30.02
CA ALA A 14 8.84 39.71 29.76
C ALA A 14 8.68 39.55 28.24
N SER A 15 8.71 38.31 27.77
CA SER A 15 8.32 37.99 26.39
C SER A 15 6.83 37.68 26.37
N ILE A 16 6.03 38.63 25.89
CA ILE A 16 4.63 38.45 25.54
C ILE A 16 4.61 37.55 24.29
N ALA A 17 4.29 36.27 24.46
CA ALA A 17 3.99 35.38 23.34
C ALA A 17 2.59 35.72 22.83
N LEU A 18 2.52 36.35 21.67
CA LEU A 18 1.28 36.54 20.92
C LEU A 18 0.84 35.16 20.41
N SER A 19 -0.17 34.57 21.03
CA SER A 19 -0.82 33.34 20.56
C SER A 19 -1.65 33.66 19.31
N LEU A 20 -1.13 33.32 18.13
CA LEU A 20 -1.94 33.18 16.93
C LEU A 20 -2.56 31.78 16.92
N PRO A 21 -3.84 31.63 16.54
CA PRO A 21 -4.43 30.30 16.37
C PRO A 21 -3.77 29.65 15.15
N VAL A 22 -2.98 28.60 15.38
CA VAL A 22 -2.59 27.68 14.32
C VAL A 22 -3.88 26.97 13.90
N SER A 23 -4.37 27.34 12.72
CA SER A 23 -5.35 26.54 12.01
C SER A 23 -4.65 25.24 11.64
N ALA A 24 -5.02 24.15 12.32
CA ALA A 24 -4.57 22.80 11.99
C ALA A 24 -5.19 22.40 10.64
N GLY A 25 -4.54 22.79 9.55
CA GLY A 25 -4.60 22.03 8.31
C GLY A 25 -3.59 20.90 8.46
N ALA A 26 -4.06 19.67 8.58
CA ALA A 26 -3.20 18.51 8.41
C ALA A 26 -2.59 18.59 7.00
N ALA A 27 -1.27 18.78 6.92
CA ALA A 27 -0.56 18.59 5.67
C ALA A 27 -0.55 17.07 5.39
N PRO A 28 -0.93 16.62 4.20
CA PRO A 28 -0.66 15.24 3.79
C PRO A 28 0.85 15.10 3.57
N GLY A 29 1.42 14.00 4.02
CA GLY A 29 2.84 13.72 3.97
C GLY A 29 3.38 13.43 5.35
N GLY A 30 3.25 12.17 5.79
CA GLY A 30 4.14 11.64 6.80
C GLY A 30 5.62 11.81 6.36
N PRO A 31 6.58 11.72 7.29
CA PRO A 31 7.99 11.75 6.90
C PRO A 31 8.24 10.66 5.84
N ALA A 32 8.84 11.03 4.71
CA ALA A 32 9.27 10.06 3.70
C ALA A 32 10.12 8.99 4.39
N LEU A 33 9.67 7.73 4.31
CA LEU A 33 10.35 6.62 4.95
C LEU A 33 11.77 6.50 4.38
N ALA A 34 12.74 6.23 5.25
CA ALA A 34 14.14 6.28 4.89
C ALA A 34 14.48 5.32 3.72
N HIS A 35 15.36 5.76 2.82
CA HIS A 35 16.06 4.87 1.89
C HIS A 35 17.41 4.51 2.51
N PRO A 36 17.65 3.26 2.94
CA PRO A 36 18.94 2.81 3.41
C PRO A 36 19.98 2.94 2.28
N VAL A 37 21.16 3.45 2.62
CA VAL A 37 22.28 3.53 1.67
C VAL A 37 22.91 2.14 1.54
N LEU A 38 22.67 1.47 0.43
CA LEU A 38 23.25 0.17 0.15
C LEU A 38 24.76 0.24 -0.12
N THR A 39 25.47 -0.84 0.24
CA THR A 39 26.82 -1.05 -0.28
C THR A 39 26.77 -1.41 -1.77
N ALA A 40 27.83 -1.10 -2.53
CA ALA A 40 27.94 -1.48 -3.94
C ALA A 40 27.76 -2.99 -4.19
N LYS A 41 28.09 -3.81 -3.18
CA LYS A 41 27.90 -5.26 -3.24
C LYS A 41 26.42 -5.65 -3.11
N GLN A 42 25.71 -5.10 -2.14
CA GLN A 42 24.26 -5.32 -1.99
C GLN A 42 23.51 -4.86 -3.23
N GLN A 43 23.89 -3.69 -3.76
CA GLN A 43 23.32 -3.19 -5.01
C GLN A 43 23.55 -4.16 -6.18
N SER A 44 24.76 -4.73 -6.32
CA SER A 44 25.03 -5.74 -7.35
C SER A 44 24.20 -7.02 -7.17
N GLU A 45 23.89 -7.41 -5.93
CA GLU A 45 23.06 -8.57 -5.62
C GLU A 45 21.59 -8.32 -5.99
N ALA A 46 21.06 -7.12 -5.68
CA ALA A 46 19.74 -6.69 -6.10
C ALA A 46 19.62 -6.61 -7.63
N HIS A 47 20.61 -6.01 -8.31
CA HIS A 47 20.63 -5.94 -9.77
C HIS A 47 20.59 -7.32 -10.43
N ALA A 48 21.30 -8.31 -9.89
CA ALA A 48 21.28 -9.68 -10.43
C ALA A 48 19.89 -10.35 -10.29
N ALA A 49 19.19 -10.11 -9.18
CA ALA A 49 17.81 -10.57 -9.02
C ALA A 49 16.85 -9.86 -9.99
N ALA A 50 17.03 -8.55 -10.19
CA ALA A 50 16.27 -7.78 -11.18
C ALA A 50 16.53 -8.24 -12.62
N ASP A 51 17.78 -8.50 -12.99
CA ASP A 51 18.16 -9.08 -14.29
C ASP A 51 17.41 -10.39 -14.53
N TRP A 52 17.41 -11.28 -13.52
CA TRP A 52 16.69 -12.55 -13.59
C TRP A 52 15.18 -12.37 -13.75
N ILE A 53 14.55 -11.42 -13.05
CA ILE A 53 13.12 -11.09 -13.19
C ILE A 53 12.82 -10.64 -14.64
N VAL A 54 13.65 -9.77 -15.20
CA VAL A 54 13.48 -9.29 -16.59
C VAL A 54 13.64 -10.43 -17.60
N GLU A 55 14.55 -11.38 -17.35
CA GLU A 55 14.66 -12.58 -18.18
C GLU A 55 13.38 -13.42 -18.16
N GLN A 56 12.68 -13.54 -17.02
CA GLN A 56 11.44 -14.30 -16.92
C GLN A 56 10.26 -13.64 -17.66
N LEU A 57 10.27 -12.32 -17.83
CA LEU A 57 9.29 -11.64 -18.71
C LEU A 57 9.44 -12.07 -20.17
N ALA A 58 10.64 -12.51 -20.59
CA ALA A 58 10.94 -12.95 -21.95
C ALA A 58 10.49 -11.93 -23.03
N GLY A 59 10.56 -10.63 -22.72
CA GLY A 59 10.16 -9.53 -23.59
C GLY A 59 8.65 -9.22 -23.60
N ALA A 60 7.86 -9.88 -22.77
CA ALA A 60 6.47 -9.50 -22.52
C ALA A 60 6.39 -8.18 -21.74
N ASP A 61 5.23 -7.55 -21.82
CA ASP A 61 4.86 -6.32 -21.10
C ASP A 61 4.26 -6.58 -19.71
N HIS A 62 4.01 -7.84 -19.36
CA HIS A 62 3.51 -8.26 -18.04
C HIS A 62 3.77 -9.74 -17.76
N PHE A 63 3.65 -10.12 -16.49
CA PHE A 63 3.54 -11.53 -16.07
C PHE A 63 2.08 -11.99 -16.18
N PRO A 64 1.81 -13.27 -16.49
CA PRO A 64 0.44 -13.78 -16.63
C PRO A 64 -0.45 -13.57 -15.38
N ALA A 65 0.15 -13.54 -14.19
CA ALA A 65 -0.55 -13.16 -12.97
C ALA A 65 -0.40 -11.65 -12.75
N GLY A 66 -1.53 -10.94 -12.67
CA GLY A 66 -1.53 -9.49 -12.44
C GLY A 66 -0.77 -9.06 -11.18
N GLY A 67 -0.85 -9.86 -10.11
CA GLY A 67 -0.10 -9.62 -8.87
C GLY A 67 1.42 -9.69 -9.04
N ASP A 68 1.92 -10.64 -9.84
CA ASP A 68 3.35 -10.75 -10.12
C ASP A 68 3.85 -9.56 -10.95
N THR A 69 3.01 -9.00 -11.83
CA THR A 69 3.33 -7.81 -12.62
C THR A 69 3.55 -6.59 -11.74
N VAL A 70 2.66 -6.36 -10.78
CA VAL A 70 2.80 -5.26 -9.81
C VAL A 70 4.03 -5.48 -8.93
N ASP A 71 4.15 -6.66 -8.34
CA ASP A 71 5.25 -6.93 -7.41
C ASP A 71 6.60 -6.82 -8.15
N ALA A 72 6.69 -7.27 -9.42
CA ALA A 72 7.88 -7.09 -10.25
C ALA A 72 8.19 -5.62 -10.51
N LEU A 73 7.19 -4.78 -10.80
CA LEU A 73 7.40 -3.34 -10.96
C LEU A 73 8.03 -2.73 -9.71
N VAL A 74 7.44 -2.97 -8.53
CA VAL A 74 7.97 -2.48 -7.24
C VAL A 74 9.40 -2.97 -7.03
N ALA A 75 9.66 -4.23 -7.36
CA ALA A 75 10.98 -4.83 -7.19
C ALA A 75 12.03 -4.19 -8.13
N LEU A 76 11.70 -3.95 -9.41
CA LEU A 76 12.59 -3.26 -10.35
C LEU A 76 12.85 -1.81 -9.93
N ALA A 77 11.81 -1.10 -9.47
CA ALA A 77 11.97 0.25 -8.94
C ALA A 77 12.90 0.26 -7.71
N ALA A 78 12.74 -0.70 -6.80
CA ALA A 78 13.61 -0.84 -5.63
C ALA A 78 15.06 -1.17 -6.00
N ALA A 79 15.28 -1.98 -7.03
CA ALA A 79 16.63 -2.36 -7.46
C ALA A 79 17.42 -1.20 -8.06
N GLY A 80 16.74 -0.19 -8.63
CA GLY A 80 17.38 0.96 -9.27
C GLY A 80 18.03 0.64 -10.62
N ASN A 81 17.59 -0.45 -11.27
CA ASN A 81 17.92 -0.80 -12.65
C ASN A 81 16.65 -1.26 -13.40
N HIS A 82 16.69 -1.21 -14.74
CA HIS A 82 15.57 -1.56 -15.63
C HIS A 82 14.33 -0.65 -15.52
N ASP A 83 14.52 0.65 -15.27
CA ASP A 83 13.43 1.64 -15.25
C ASP A 83 12.55 1.60 -16.51
N ASP A 84 13.13 1.29 -17.68
CA ASP A 84 12.37 1.19 -18.93
C ASP A 84 11.42 -0.02 -18.93
N VAL A 85 11.81 -1.12 -18.27
CA VAL A 85 10.95 -2.30 -18.09
C VAL A 85 9.90 -2.01 -17.02
N ALA A 86 10.28 -1.43 -15.89
CA ALA A 86 9.34 -1.02 -14.84
C ALA A 86 8.24 -0.09 -15.39
N ARG A 87 8.60 0.88 -16.23
CA ARG A 87 7.62 1.76 -16.92
C ARG A 87 6.73 1.01 -17.91
N LYS A 88 7.20 -0.04 -18.58
CA LYS A 88 6.35 -0.88 -19.44
C LYS A 88 5.33 -1.66 -18.62
N LEU A 89 5.75 -2.24 -17.50
CA LEU A 89 4.83 -2.90 -16.56
C LEU A 89 3.78 -1.92 -16.04
N GLY A 90 4.19 -0.70 -15.68
CA GLY A 90 3.30 0.37 -15.26
C GLY A 90 2.29 0.77 -16.34
N ALA A 91 2.72 0.90 -17.59
CA ALA A 91 1.83 1.21 -18.72
C ALA A 91 0.78 0.10 -18.94
N TYR A 92 1.18 -1.17 -18.84
CA TYR A 92 0.22 -2.29 -18.85
C TYR A 92 -0.80 -2.15 -17.71
N LEU A 93 -0.32 -1.89 -16.49
CA LEU A 93 -1.19 -1.72 -15.31
C LEU A 93 -2.13 -0.51 -15.45
N GLN A 94 -1.74 0.54 -16.16
CA GLN A 94 -2.55 1.74 -16.36
C GLN A 94 -3.66 1.53 -17.41
N ASP A 95 -3.29 0.92 -18.54
CA ASP A 95 -4.10 0.96 -19.76
C ASP A 95 -4.85 -0.34 -20.06
N ASP A 96 -4.34 -1.50 -19.63
CA ASP A 96 -4.89 -2.79 -20.04
C ASP A 96 -6.16 -3.19 -19.25
N PRO A 97 -7.25 -3.61 -19.92
CA PRO A 97 -8.46 -4.08 -19.24
C PRO A 97 -8.25 -5.29 -18.30
N ALA A 98 -7.30 -6.18 -18.60
CA ALA A 98 -7.00 -7.33 -17.74
C ALA A 98 -6.35 -6.89 -16.42
N ALA A 99 -5.55 -5.83 -16.42
CA ALA A 99 -5.03 -5.23 -15.18
C ALA A 99 -6.16 -4.65 -14.32
N LYS A 100 -7.16 -4.01 -14.97
CA LYS A 100 -8.36 -3.52 -14.28
C LYS A 100 -9.23 -4.64 -13.72
N GLU A 101 -9.33 -5.76 -14.44
CA GLU A 101 -10.02 -6.95 -13.95
C GLU A 101 -9.33 -7.51 -12.71
N TYR A 102 -8.00 -7.62 -12.72
CA TYR A 102 -7.21 -8.02 -11.55
C TYR A 102 -7.44 -7.08 -10.35
N ALA A 103 -7.33 -5.76 -10.55
CA ALA A 103 -7.54 -4.78 -9.49
C ALA A 103 -8.95 -4.85 -8.90
N SER A 104 -9.95 -5.22 -9.71
CA SER A 104 -11.35 -5.31 -9.30
C SER A 104 -11.68 -6.57 -8.47
N VAL A 105 -10.77 -7.54 -8.35
CA VAL A 105 -11.01 -8.79 -7.60
C VAL A 105 -11.23 -8.50 -6.11
N GLN A 106 -10.45 -7.60 -5.52
CA GLN A 106 -10.58 -7.18 -4.13
C GLN A 106 -9.81 -5.88 -3.86
N PRO A 107 -10.16 -5.12 -2.82
CA PRO A 107 -9.47 -3.89 -2.43
C PRO A 107 -7.94 -4.00 -2.35
N GLY A 108 -7.41 -5.09 -1.80
CA GLY A 108 -5.97 -5.31 -1.72
C GLY A 108 -5.27 -5.45 -3.08
N ALA A 109 -5.98 -5.95 -4.10
CA ALA A 109 -5.45 -6.03 -5.47
C ALA A 109 -5.39 -4.65 -6.12
N ALA A 110 -6.43 -3.83 -5.95
CA ALA A 110 -6.41 -2.43 -6.37
C ALA A 110 -5.28 -1.65 -5.66
N ALA A 111 -5.13 -1.84 -4.35
CA ALA A 111 -4.07 -1.20 -3.58
C ALA A 111 -2.67 -1.57 -4.07
N LYS A 112 -2.44 -2.84 -4.43
CA LYS A 112 -1.20 -3.27 -5.09
C LYS A 112 -0.96 -2.46 -6.37
N VAL A 113 -1.95 -2.38 -7.27
CA VAL A 113 -1.80 -1.61 -8.52
C VAL A 113 -1.48 -0.14 -8.24
N VAL A 114 -2.14 0.48 -7.26
CA VAL A 114 -1.83 1.87 -6.82
C VAL A 114 -0.38 2.00 -6.37
N ILE A 115 0.12 1.11 -5.51
CA ILE A 115 1.53 1.11 -5.06
C ILE A 115 2.49 1.01 -6.24
N GLY A 116 2.23 0.11 -7.19
CA GLY A 116 3.07 -0.07 -8.38
C GLY A 116 3.05 1.15 -9.30
N LEU A 117 1.88 1.70 -9.60
CA LEU A 117 1.75 2.89 -10.44
C LEU A 117 2.43 4.10 -9.80
N ASP A 118 2.25 4.31 -8.51
CA ASP A 118 2.92 5.38 -7.77
C ASP A 118 4.45 5.21 -7.77
N ALA A 119 4.97 3.99 -7.57
CA ALA A 119 6.40 3.70 -7.71
C ALA A 119 6.93 4.00 -9.13
N ALA A 120 6.11 3.81 -10.17
CA ALA A 120 6.44 4.19 -11.54
C ALA A 120 6.11 5.66 -11.89
N CYS A 121 5.57 6.42 -10.93
CA CYS A 121 5.18 7.82 -11.04
C CYS A 121 4.10 8.04 -12.10
N MET A 122 3.11 7.15 -12.08
CA MET A 122 1.98 7.11 -12.98
C MET A 122 0.69 7.46 -12.23
N ASP A 123 -0.33 7.88 -12.98
CA ASP A 123 -1.63 8.25 -12.41
C ASP A 123 -2.33 7.03 -11.80
N THR A 124 -2.68 7.14 -10.51
CA THR A 124 -3.36 6.08 -9.75
C THR A 124 -4.88 6.24 -9.76
N SER A 125 -5.41 7.38 -10.22
CA SER A 125 -6.79 7.82 -9.99
C SER A 125 -7.87 6.84 -10.46
N ALA A 126 -7.56 6.02 -11.46
CA ALA A 126 -8.44 4.97 -11.98
C ALA A 126 -8.76 3.87 -10.95
N TYR A 127 -7.93 3.70 -9.92
CA TYR A 127 -8.00 2.61 -8.95
C TYR A 127 -8.41 3.07 -7.54
N ASP A 128 -8.32 4.36 -7.24
CA ASP A 128 -8.56 4.94 -5.91
C ASP A 128 -9.89 4.48 -5.28
N GLN A 129 -10.99 4.61 -6.03
CA GLN A 129 -12.31 4.24 -5.53
C GLN A 129 -12.47 2.73 -5.28
N MET A 130 -11.62 1.89 -5.88
CA MET A 130 -11.69 0.43 -5.70
C MET A 130 -11.13 -0.01 -4.34
N MET A 131 -10.19 0.75 -3.76
CA MET A 131 -9.52 0.40 -2.51
C MET A 131 -10.43 0.43 -1.27
N LEU A 132 -11.48 1.25 -1.30
CA LEU A 132 -12.43 1.39 -0.18
C LEU A 132 -13.85 0.96 -0.56
N LYS A 133 -14.02 0.38 -1.76
CA LYS A 133 -15.31 -0.05 -2.27
C LYS A 133 -15.91 -1.11 -1.33
N ASP A 134 -17.16 -0.88 -0.95
CA ASP A 134 -17.95 -1.76 -0.08
C ASP A 134 -17.31 -2.04 1.30
N MET A 135 -16.39 -1.16 1.76
CA MET A 135 -15.88 -1.20 3.13
C MET A 135 -17.03 -1.00 4.12
N LYS A 136 -17.08 -1.84 5.15
CA LYS A 136 -18.09 -1.76 6.21
C LYS A 136 -17.74 -0.68 7.24
N ASP A 137 -18.73 -0.29 8.04
CA ASP A 137 -18.57 0.68 9.13
C ASP A 137 -17.50 0.26 10.18
N ASP A 138 -17.25 -1.05 10.31
CA ASP A 138 -16.22 -1.60 11.20
C ASP A 138 -14.81 -1.66 10.56
N GLY A 139 -14.64 -1.05 9.39
CA GLY A 139 -13.38 -1.05 8.62
C GLY A 139 -13.12 -2.35 7.85
N SER A 140 -14.00 -3.35 7.92
CA SER A 140 -13.80 -4.60 7.18
C SER A 140 -13.93 -4.38 5.67
N LEU A 141 -12.88 -4.74 4.95
CA LEU A 141 -12.88 -4.81 3.48
C LEU A 141 -13.57 -6.08 2.96
N PRO A 142 -14.26 -6.03 1.80
CA PRO A 142 -14.80 -7.22 1.16
C PRO A 142 -13.70 -8.17 0.68
N GLY A 143 -14.07 -9.44 0.45
CA GLY A 143 -13.14 -10.49 0.02
C GLY A 143 -12.44 -11.17 1.21
N PHE A 144 -11.18 -11.57 1.00
CA PHE A 144 -10.41 -12.26 2.03
C PHE A 144 -9.85 -11.26 3.05
N ALA A 145 -10.53 -11.11 4.19
CA ALA A 145 -10.11 -10.22 5.25
C ALA A 145 -8.86 -10.76 5.95
N SER A 146 -7.75 -10.04 5.82
CA SER A 146 -6.49 -10.33 6.50
C SER A 146 -5.75 -9.04 6.83
N ALA A 147 -4.83 -9.11 7.80
CA ALA A 147 -3.90 -8.04 8.11
C ALA A 147 -3.11 -7.60 6.87
N PHE A 148 -2.64 -8.57 6.07
CA PHE A 148 -1.92 -8.30 4.82
C PHE A 148 -2.72 -7.44 3.84
N ASN A 149 -4.00 -7.79 3.57
CA ASN A 149 -4.84 -7.03 2.64
C ASN A 149 -5.18 -5.62 3.15
N HIS A 150 -5.46 -5.47 4.45
CA HIS A 150 -5.73 -4.15 5.03
C HIS A 150 -4.47 -3.27 4.98
N SER A 151 -3.32 -3.86 5.24
CA SER A 151 -2.04 -3.17 5.20
C SER A 151 -1.70 -2.63 3.81
N LEU A 152 -1.95 -3.42 2.75
CA LEU A 152 -1.78 -2.94 1.37
C LEU A 152 -2.63 -1.70 1.09
N VAL A 153 -3.90 -1.70 1.52
CA VAL A 153 -4.79 -0.54 1.32
C VAL A 153 -4.28 0.67 2.10
N ILE A 154 -3.88 0.52 3.35
CA ILE A 154 -3.33 1.62 4.16
C ILE A 154 -2.08 2.23 3.51
N ILE A 155 -1.13 1.38 3.07
CA ILE A 155 0.10 1.81 2.40
C ILE A 155 -0.23 2.52 1.08
N ALA A 156 -1.16 1.98 0.28
CA ALA A 156 -1.55 2.58 -0.99
C ALA A 156 -2.24 3.94 -0.82
N LEU A 157 -3.07 4.10 0.22
CA LEU A 157 -3.71 5.38 0.54
C LEU A 157 -2.67 6.45 0.89
N GLU A 158 -1.70 6.13 1.75
CA GLU A 158 -0.62 7.09 2.07
C GLU A 158 0.17 7.47 0.82
N ARG A 159 0.59 6.47 0.04
CA ARG A 159 1.39 6.69 -1.17
C ARG A 159 0.68 7.55 -2.20
N SER A 160 -0.63 7.34 -2.38
CA SER A 160 -1.45 8.15 -3.30
C SER A 160 -1.96 9.46 -2.69
N GLY A 161 -1.52 9.83 -1.48
CA GLY A 161 -1.91 11.07 -0.80
C GLY A 161 -3.38 11.12 -0.38
N GLN A 162 -4.03 9.97 -0.26
CA GLN A 162 -5.42 9.84 0.17
C GLN A 162 -5.52 9.72 1.69
N GLU A 163 -6.63 10.19 2.25
CA GLU A 163 -6.90 10.05 3.68
C GLU A 163 -7.02 8.56 4.06
N ILE A 164 -6.28 8.16 5.09
CA ILE A 164 -6.37 6.82 5.68
C ILE A 164 -7.56 6.79 6.67
N PRO A 165 -8.63 6.01 6.41
CA PRO A 165 -9.75 5.96 7.33
C PRO A 165 -9.33 5.37 8.70
N PRO A 166 -9.59 6.05 9.83
CA PRO A 166 -9.19 5.54 11.15
C PRO A 166 -9.77 4.16 11.46
N VAL A 167 -11.01 3.88 11.00
CA VAL A 167 -11.65 2.57 11.18
C VAL A 167 -10.90 1.42 10.48
N LEU A 168 -10.18 1.72 9.39
CA LEU A 168 -9.36 0.72 8.70
C LEU A 168 -8.13 0.35 9.53
N VAL A 169 -7.52 1.33 10.20
CA VAL A 169 -6.38 1.16 11.11
C VAL A 169 -6.80 0.40 12.37
N GLU A 170 -7.94 0.75 12.97
CA GLU A 170 -8.52 -0.01 14.09
C GLU A 170 -8.82 -1.46 13.69
N LYS A 171 -9.33 -1.67 12.47
CA LYS A 171 -9.54 -3.02 11.95
C LYS A 171 -8.23 -3.77 11.82
N LEU A 172 -7.17 -3.16 11.29
CA LEU A 172 -5.84 -3.78 11.22
C LEU A 172 -5.33 -4.22 12.60
N LYS A 173 -5.42 -3.33 13.60
CA LYS A 173 -4.99 -3.63 14.98
C LYS A 173 -5.74 -4.81 15.61
N SER A 174 -6.95 -5.15 15.13
CA SER A 174 -7.71 -6.30 15.63
C SER A 174 -7.04 -7.66 15.38
N TRP A 175 -6.09 -7.76 14.46
CA TRP A 175 -5.27 -8.96 14.24
C TRP A 175 -3.97 -8.98 15.04
N GLN A 176 -3.61 -7.90 15.74
CA GLN A 176 -2.42 -7.82 16.59
C GLN A 176 -2.68 -8.48 17.95
N THR A 177 -2.97 -9.79 17.93
CA THR A 177 -3.47 -10.54 19.09
C THR A 177 -2.41 -11.32 19.85
N ALA A 178 -1.21 -11.51 19.31
CA ALA A 178 -0.17 -12.23 20.01
C ALA A 178 0.27 -11.46 21.26
N GLU A 179 0.59 -12.17 22.34
CA GLU A 179 0.93 -11.56 23.64
C GLU A 179 2.16 -10.65 23.54
N ASP A 180 3.10 -10.97 22.65
CA ASP A 180 4.30 -10.19 22.38
C ASP A 180 4.09 -9.04 21.37
N GLY A 181 2.86 -8.85 20.89
CA GLY A 181 2.51 -7.77 19.95
C GLY A 181 2.58 -8.16 18.47
N GLY A 182 2.78 -9.44 18.16
CA GLY A 182 2.65 -9.96 16.80
C GLY A 182 1.22 -10.04 16.29
N PHE A 183 1.13 -10.34 15.00
CA PHE A 183 -0.14 -10.54 14.30
C PHE A 183 -0.47 -12.03 14.22
N GLU A 184 -1.74 -12.37 14.33
CA GLU A 184 -2.21 -13.75 14.21
C GLU A 184 -3.51 -13.83 13.40
N TYR A 185 -3.74 -14.99 12.77
CA TYR A 185 -5.02 -15.34 12.16
C TYR A 185 -5.61 -16.59 12.81
N ASP A 186 -6.91 -16.79 12.62
CA ASP A 186 -7.62 -17.98 13.08
C ASP A 186 -7.37 -19.14 12.11
N ASP A 187 -6.82 -20.25 12.60
CA ASP A 187 -6.74 -21.49 11.83
C ASP A 187 -8.13 -22.11 11.73
N PHE A 188 -8.66 -22.17 10.50
CA PHE A 188 -9.98 -22.72 10.21
C PHE A 188 -10.13 -24.21 10.54
N ILE A 189 -9.02 -24.94 10.71
CA ILE A 189 -9.04 -26.37 11.03
C ILE A 189 -9.02 -26.59 12.55
N SER A 190 -8.04 -26.02 13.26
CA SER A 190 -7.89 -26.22 14.69
C SER A 190 -8.71 -25.24 15.55
N GLY A 191 -9.13 -24.11 15.00
CA GLY A 191 -9.71 -22.98 15.73
C GLY A 191 -8.69 -22.24 16.61
N GLY A 192 -7.41 -22.60 16.53
CA GLY A 192 -6.32 -21.92 17.23
C GLY A 192 -5.85 -20.66 16.51
N LYS A 193 -5.03 -19.87 17.20
CA LYS A 193 -4.30 -18.75 16.61
C LYS A 193 -3.00 -19.24 15.97
N VAL A 194 -2.68 -18.68 14.80
CA VAL A 194 -1.42 -18.92 14.10
C VAL A 194 -0.72 -17.59 13.90
N TYR A 195 0.55 -17.54 14.30
CA TYR A 195 1.40 -16.37 14.11
C TYR A 195 1.58 -16.08 12.62
N ASP A 196 1.27 -14.85 12.22
CA ASP A 196 1.31 -14.38 10.84
C ASP A 196 2.55 -13.51 10.62
N VAL A 197 3.62 -14.11 10.10
CA VAL A 197 4.86 -13.38 9.80
C VAL A 197 4.62 -12.31 8.73
N ASP A 198 3.95 -12.68 7.63
CA ASP A 198 3.78 -11.79 6.48
C ASP A 198 2.76 -10.68 6.81
N GLY A 199 1.65 -11.06 7.44
CA GLY A 199 0.66 -10.12 7.96
C GLY A 199 1.24 -9.21 9.04
N GLY A 200 2.15 -9.71 9.87
CA GLY A 200 2.88 -8.92 10.87
C GLY A 200 3.84 -7.91 10.26
N ALA A 201 4.60 -8.30 9.23
CA ALA A 201 5.49 -7.39 8.51
C ALA A 201 4.72 -6.30 7.78
N MET A 202 3.68 -6.67 7.03
CA MET A 202 2.81 -5.70 6.36
C MET A 202 2.07 -4.82 7.37
N GLY A 203 1.59 -5.40 8.46
CA GLY A 203 0.91 -4.69 9.54
C GLY A 203 1.81 -3.66 10.21
N ALA A 204 3.07 -4.02 10.52
CA ALA A 204 4.04 -3.08 11.06
C ALA A 204 4.25 -1.88 10.11
N MET A 205 4.48 -2.14 8.83
CA MET A 205 4.65 -1.07 7.82
C MET A 205 3.42 -0.18 7.70
N ALA A 206 2.23 -0.77 7.67
CA ALA A 206 0.97 -0.04 7.60
C ALA A 206 0.71 0.81 8.85
N LEU A 207 1.06 0.31 10.04
CA LEU A 207 0.96 1.06 11.28
C LEU A 207 1.96 2.22 11.33
N GLN A 208 3.19 2.03 10.83
CA GLN A 208 4.17 3.12 10.72
C GLN A 208 3.68 4.25 9.81
N VAL A 209 3.17 3.93 8.61
CA VAL A 209 2.64 4.98 7.70
C VAL A 209 1.38 5.65 8.24
N ALA A 210 0.58 4.93 9.04
CA ALA A 210 -0.59 5.49 9.71
C ALA A 210 -0.26 6.31 10.97
N GLY A 211 1.01 6.37 11.40
CA GLY A 211 1.44 7.08 12.61
C GLY A 211 1.09 6.38 13.93
N GLU A 212 0.88 5.06 13.91
CA GLU A 212 0.58 4.23 15.08
C GLU A 212 1.87 3.64 15.69
N ASP A 213 2.78 4.51 16.13
CA ASP A 213 4.15 4.17 16.53
C ASP A 213 4.24 3.05 17.57
N GLU A 214 3.41 3.08 18.62
CA GLU A 214 3.44 2.07 19.69
C GLU A 214 3.02 0.68 19.17
N ALA A 215 2.00 0.64 18.31
CA ALA A 215 1.52 -0.62 17.73
C ALA A 215 2.54 -1.17 16.73
N ALA A 216 3.15 -0.29 15.92
CA ALA A 216 4.22 -0.65 15.01
C ALA A 216 5.45 -1.21 15.75
N GLU A 217 5.92 -0.52 16.80
CA GLU A 217 7.08 -0.96 17.60
C GLU A 217 6.89 -2.36 18.17
N ARG A 218 5.69 -2.63 18.71
CA ARG A 218 5.32 -3.97 19.22
C ARG A 218 5.35 -5.04 18.15
N ALA A 219 4.85 -4.74 16.95
CA ALA A 219 4.89 -5.68 15.82
C ALA A 219 6.33 -5.98 15.38
N LEU A 220 7.17 -4.95 15.28
CA LEU A 220 8.58 -5.08 14.90
C LEU A 220 9.40 -5.83 15.95
N ASP A 221 9.15 -5.62 17.24
CA ASP A 221 9.77 -6.37 18.34
C ASP A 221 9.37 -7.85 18.29
N SER A 222 8.08 -8.14 18.09
CA SER A 222 7.57 -9.51 17.93
C SER A 222 8.23 -10.22 16.75
N LEU A 223 8.35 -9.56 15.59
CA LEU A 223 9.04 -10.11 14.42
C LEU A 223 10.49 -10.47 14.76
N ARG A 224 11.23 -9.58 15.44
CA ARG A 224 12.62 -9.88 15.85
C ARG A 224 12.71 -11.06 16.81
N ALA A 225 11.75 -11.21 17.73
CA ALA A 225 11.70 -12.33 18.67
C ALA A 225 11.48 -13.67 17.96
N HIS A 226 10.80 -13.66 16.81
CA HIS A 226 10.51 -14.84 15.99
C HIS A 226 11.56 -15.13 14.90
N GLN A 227 12.68 -14.39 14.86
CA GLN A 227 13.76 -14.68 13.93
C GLN A 227 14.46 -15.99 14.31
N GLU A 228 14.56 -16.92 13.35
CA GLU A 228 15.23 -18.20 13.58
C GLU A 228 16.75 -18.06 13.76
N ALA A 229 17.36 -19.09 14.34
CA ALA A 229 18.80 -19.11 14.60
C ALA A 229 19.67 -18.79 13.35
N PRO A 230 19.32 -19.24 12.12
CA PRO A 230 20.06 -18.86 10.91
C PRO A 230 19.81 -17.42 10.42
N GLY A 231 18.76 -16.74 10.87
CA GLY A 231 18.48 -15.34 10.53
C GLY A 231 17.25 -15.08 9.66
N TYR A 232 16.41 -16.07 9.41
CA TYR A 232 15.21 -15.94 8.55
C TYR A 232 13.92 -16.16 9.35
N TRP A 233 12.79 -15.94 8.68
CA TRP A 233 11.47 -16.27 9.21
C TRP A 233 10.84 -17.43 8.43
N PRO A 234 10.44 -18.51 9.13
CA PRO A 234 9.87 -19.69 8.47
C PRO A 234 8.45 -19.38 7.99
N ASN A 235 8.18 -19.72 6.74
CA ASN A 235 6.85 -19.74 6.16
C ASN A 235 6.85 -20.64 4.91
N TYR A 236 5.77 -20.65 4.12
CA TYR A 236 5.71 -21.37 2.84
C TYR A 236 6.89 -21.05 1.93
N SER A 237 7.27 -19.76 1.84
CA SER A 237 8.52 -19.32 1.21
C SER A 237 9.33 -18.46 2.19
N PRO A 238 10.38 -19.02 2.83
CA PRO A 238 11.19 -18.29 3.81
C PRO A 238 11.88 -17.04 3.25
N VAL A 239 12.25 -17.03 1.96
CA VAL A 239 12.84 -15.85 1.32
C VAL A 239 11.83 -14.72 1.14
N ASN A 240 10.56 -15.01 0.87
CA ASN A 240 9.51 -14.00 0.74
C ASN A 240 9.26 -13.32 2.08
N SER A 241 9.00 -14.13 3.11
CA SER A 241 8.73 -13.63 4.45
C SER A 241 9.92 -12.85 4.99
N THR A 242 11.14 -13.33 4.77
CA THR A 242 12.35 -12.60 5.16
C THR A 242 12.50 -11.30 4.38
N GLY A 243 12.15 -11.27 3.09
CA GLY A 243 12.04 -10.05 2.26
C GLY A 243 11.19 -8.97 2.93
N LEU A 244 9.95 -9.32 3.27
CA LEU A 244 8.99 -8.40 3.89
C LEU A 244 9.44 -7.94 5.29
N VAL A 245 9.93 -8.86 6.12
CA VAL A 245 10.34 -8.54 7.48
C VAL A 245 11.59 -7.65 7.48
N VAL A 246 12.57 -7.93 6.61
CA VAL A 246 13.74 -7.06 6.47
C VAL A 246 13.32 -5.65 6.08
N HIS A 247 12.44 -5.52 5.07
CA HIS A 247 11.94 -4.22 4.65
C HIS A 247 11.26 -3.46 5.80
N ALA A 248 10.36 -4.11 6.54
CA ALA A 248 9.67 -3.52 7.69
C ALA A 248 10.63 -3.08 8.81
N LEU A 249 11.67 -3.87 9.10
CA LEU A 249 12.67 -3.54 10.12
C LEU A 249 13.63 -2.43 9.67
N GLU A 250 14.02 -2.43 8.39
CA GLU A 250 15.01 -1.51 7.83
C GLU A 250 14.48 -0.08 7.74
N ILE A 251 13.19 0.10 7.38
CA ILE A 251 12.56 1.44 7.37
C ILE A 251 12.45 2.06 8.77
N ASP A 252 12.42 1.24 9.83
CA ASP A 252 12.48 1.68 11.24
C ASP A 252 13.93 1.90 11.73
N GLY A 253 14.93 1.60 10.89
CA GLY A 253 16.34 1.71 11.24
C GLY A 253 16.85 0.58 12.16
N ARG A 254 16.18 -0.57 12.21
CA ARG A 254 16.59 -1.73 13.00
C ARG A 254 17.65 -2.55 12.27
N ASP A 255 18.51 -3.23 13.04
CA ASP A 255 19.56 -4.08 12.46
C ASP A 255 18.97 -5.33 11.77
N VAL A 256 19.22 -5.43 10.47
CA VAL A 256 18.79 -6.53 9.59
C VAL A 256 19.96 -7.35 9.06
N SER A 257 21.20 -7.07 9.50
CA SER A 257 22.43 -7.63 8.93
C SER A 257 22.45 -9.15 8.89
N LYS A 258 21.89 -9.81 9.91
CA LYS A 258 21.80 -11.28 9.99
C LYS A 258 20.87 -11.86 8.93
N ALA A 259 19.73 -11.22 8.71
CA ALA A 259 18.75 -11.64 7.71
C ALA A 259 19.26 -11.40 6.29
N GLN A 260 19.87 -10.25 6.03
CA GLN A 260 20.53 -9.96 4.76
C GLN A 260 21.69 -10.93 4.48
N ALA A 261 22.49 -11.27 5.49
CA ALA A 261 23.53 -12.29 5.36
C ALA A 261 22.94 -13.67 5.03
N TRP A 262 21.79 -14.04 5.61
CA TRP A 262 21.09 -15.27 5.26
C TRP A 262 20.55 -15.23 3.83
N MET A 263 19.84 -14.16 3.43
CA MET A 263 19.32 -13.99 2.06
C MET A 263 20.42 -14.18 1.02
N LYS A 264 21.60 -13.62 1.26
CA LYS A 264 22.77 -13.80 0.39
C LYS A 264 23.15 -15.27 0.18
N THR A 265 22.95 -16.14 1.16
CA THR A 265 23.23 -17.58 1.02
C THR A 265 22.18 -18.31 0.20
N GLN A 266 20.99 -17.72 0.04
CA GLN A 266 19.87 -18.29 -0.71
C GLN A 266 19.87 -17.86 -2.18
N GLN A 267 20.50 -16.73 -2.52
CA GLN A 267 20.57 -16.26 -3.90
C GLN A 267 21.39 -17.24 -4.76
N LEU A 268 20.77 -17.73 -5.83
CA LEU A 268 21.39 -18.69 -6.74
C LEU A 268 22.31 -17.99 -7.74
N SER A 269 23.12 -18.77 -8.46
CA SER A 269 24.11 -18.22 -9.40
C SER A 269 23.50 -17.52 -10.61
N ASP A 270 22.22 -17.76 -10.89
CA ASP A 270 21.44 -17.05 -11.92
C ASP A 270 20.86 -15.72 -11.41
N GLY A 271 21.07 -15.38 -10.13
CA GLY A 271 20.58 -14.17 -9.49
C GLY A 271 19.22 -14.33 -8.80
N GLY A 272 18.47 -15.39 -9.11
CA GLY A 272 17.15 -15.63 -8.54
C GLY A 272 17.19 -16.28 -7.15
N PHE A 273 15.99 -16.43 -6.56
CA PHE A 273 15.80 -17.06 -5.26
C PHE A 273 14.88 -18.29 -5.36
N PRO A 274 15.18 -19.39 -4.63
CA PRO A 274 14.29 -20.52 -4.53
C PRO A 274 13.14 -20.23 -3.57
N ALA A 275 11.97 -20.85 -3.80
CA ALA A 275 10.82 -20.72 -2.89
C ALA A 275 10.95 -21.58 -1.61
N SER A 276 11.95 -22.46 -1.53
CA SER A 276 12.12 -23.41 -0.43
C SER A 276 13.56 -23.35 0.09
N LEU A 277 13.75 -23.70 1.36
CA LEU A 277 15.09 -23.92 1.91
C LEU A 277 15.84 -24.97 1.09
N ASP A 278 17.12 -24.71 0.86
CA ASP A 278 18.02 -25.57 0.08
C ASP A 278 17.54 -25.86 -1.35
N GLY A 279 16.61 -25.04 -1.88
CA GLY A 279 16.18 -25.15 -3.26
C GLY A 279 17.28 -24.72 -4.23
N ASP A 280 17.37 -25.39 -5.37
CA ASP A 280 18.38 -25.17 -6.41
C ASP A 280 17.80 -24.53 -7.68
N THR A 281 16.52 -24.16 -7.63
CA THR A 281 15.76 -23.61 -8.76
C THR A 281 15.09 -22.31 -8.34
N SER A 282 15.37 -21.25 -9.07
CA SER A 282 14.79 -19.92 -8.87
C SER A 282 13.28 -19.90 -9.16
N ASN A 283 12.53 -19.09 -8.41
CA ASN A 283 11.09 -18.94 -8.52
C ASN A 283 10.69 -17.47 -8.66
N VAL A 284 9.73 -17.16 -9.55
CA VAL A 284 9.31 -15.79 -9.88
C VAL A 284 8.87 -15.02 -8.64
N MET A 285 7.86 -15.52 -7.93
CA MET A 285 7.33 -14.86 -6.74
C MET A 285 8.39 -14.73 -5.65
N ALA A 286 9.24 -15.75 -5.49
CA ALA A 286 10.29 -15.75 -4.48
C ALA A 286 11.40 -14.73 -4.76
N THR A 287 11.83 -14.62 -6.01
CA THR A 287 12.81 -13.61 -6.41
C THR A 287 12.24 -12.20 -6.27
N ILE A 288 11.03 -11.97 -6.77
CA ILE A 288 10.38 -10.65 -6.72
C ILE A 288 10.22 -10.17 -5.28
N GLN A 289 9.62 -10.98 -4.40
CA GLN A 289 9.33 -10.54 -3.03
C GLN A 289 10.55 -10.60 -2.12
N GLY A 290 11.43 -11.59 -2.30
CA GLY A 290 12.67 -11.73 -1.53
C GLY A 290 13.65 -10.59 -1.79
N MET A 291 13.67 -10.01 -2.99
CA MET A 291 14.57 -8.92 -3.33
C MET A 291 14.40 -7.67 -2.44
N GLN A 292 13.23 -7.47 -1.82
CA GLN A 292 13.01 -6.38 -0.85
C GLN A 292 14.04 -6.38 0.29
N ALA A 293 14.56 -7.54 0.70
CA ALA A 293 15.59 -7.60 1.74
C ALA A 293 16.97 -7.07 1.30
N ILE A 294 17.25 -7.00 0.00
CA ILE A 294 18.59 -6.66 -0.53
C ILE A 294 18.59 -5.41 -1.39
N ALA A 295 17.42 -4.92 -1.79
CA ALA A 295 17.23 -3.70 -2.57
C ALA A 295 17.10 -2.44 -1.71
N GLY A 296 16.89 -2.56 -0.40
CA GLY A 296 16.74 -1.41 0.49
C GLY A 296 15.44 -0.64 0.29
N ALA A 297 14.56 -1.12 -0.58
CA ALA A 297 13.27 -0.52 -0.84
C ALA A 297 12.24 -1.60 -1.17
N GLY A 298 10.97 -1.25 -1.03
CA GLY A 298 9.85 -2.16 -1.23
C GLY A 298 8.51 -1.43 -1.27
N TYR A 299 7.45 -2.08 -0.79
CA TYR A 299 6.08 -1.57 -0.92
C TYR A 299 5.84 -0.16 -0.41
N THR A 300 6.62 0.29 0.59
CA THR A 300 6.41 1.60 1.21
C THR A 300 7.22 2.73 0.57
N ASN A 301 8.38 2.45 -0.01
CA ASN A 301 9.35 3.48 -0.44
C ASN A 301 10.04 3.19 -1.79
N ALA A 302 9.66 2.17 -2.55
CA ALA A 302 10.19 1.99 -3.90
C ALA A 302 9.63 3.07 -4.85
N ASP A 303 10.50 3.68 -5.66
CA ASP A 303 10.12 4.60 -6.71
C ASP A 303 11.22 4.70 -7.79
N LEU A 304 10.87 5.17 -8.99
CA LEU A 304 11.81 5.37 -10.10
C LEU A 304 12.56 6.71 -10.05
N GLY A 305 12.71 7.32 -8.88
CA GLY A 305 13.44 8.58 -8.69
C GLY A 305 12.76 9.76 -9.38
N CYS A 306 11.43 9.81 -9.36
CA CYS A 306 10.68 10.90 -9.97
C CYS A 306 10.72 12.13 -9.08
N GLU A 307 11.83 12.86 -9.15
CA GLU A 307 11.82 14.25 -8.74
C GLU A 307 10.66 14.93 -9.49
N ALA A 308 9.72 15.50 -8.72
CA ALA A 308 8.88 16.54 -9.26
C ALA A 308 9.82 17.56 -9.91
N GLU A 309 9.65 17.84 -11.22
CA GLU A 309 10.33 18.99 -11.80
C GLU A 309 10.14 20.16 -10.83
N PRO A 310 11.22 20.87 -10.44
CA PRO A 310 11.09 21.98 -9.50
C PRO A 310 10.06 22.91 -10.10
N THR A 311 8.87 22.97 -9.49
CA THR A 311 7.86 23.95 -9.87
C THR A 311 8.60 25.28 -9.76
N PRO A 312 8.80 26.04 -10.85
CA PRO A 312 9.55 27.27 -10.76
C PRO A 312 8.89 28.09 -9.67
N GLU A 313 9.66 28.49 -8.65
CA GLU A 313 9.15 29.33 -7.57
C GLU A 313 8.31 30.43 -8.22
N PRO A 314 7.06 30.65 -7.78
CA PRO A 314 6.28 31.76 -8.31
C PRO A 314 7.10 33.02 -8.05
N THR A 315 7.69 33.55 -9.12
CA THR A 315 8.35 34.85 -9.12
C THR A 315 7.23 35.85 -8.95
N THR A 316 6.84 36.05 -7.71
CA THR A 316 5.91 37.09 -7.31
C THR A 316 6.71 38.37 -7.50
N PRO A 317 6.40 39.22 -8.50
CA PRO A 317 7.06 40.51 -8.58
C PRO A 317 6.81 41.24 -7.26
N GLU A 318 7.85 41.87 -6.70
CA GLU A 318 7.69 42.70 -5.51
C GLU A 318 6.50 43.66 -5.74
N PRO A 319 5.59 43.79 -4.77
CA PRO A 319 4.44 44.68 -4.92
C PRO A 319 4.95 46.12 -5.01
N THR A 320 5.07 46.64 -6.23
CA THR A 320 5.16 48.08 -6.45
C THR A 320 3.83 48.68 -6.02
N THR A 321 3.81 49.25 -4.81
CA THR A 321 2.67 50.00 -4.31
C THR A 321 2.68 51.36 -5.02
N PRO A 322 1.74 51.67 -5.94
CA PRO A 322 1.63 53.02 -6.45
C PRO A 322 1.21 53.95 -5.31
N GLU A 323 1.83 55.14 -5.24
CA GLU A 323 1.39 56.17 -4.31
C GLU A 323 -0.11 56.47 -4.52
N PRO A 324 -0.90 56.58 -3.44
CA PRO A 324 -2.32 56.84 -3.55
C PRO A 324 -2.57 58.24 -4.09
N THR A 325 -2.94 58.35 -5.36
CA THR A 325 -3.58 59.56 -5.89
C THR A 325 -5.03 59.56 -5.42
N THR A 326 -5.36 60.50 -4.54
CA THR A 326 -6.74 60.70 -4.06
C THR A 326 -7.46 61.56 -5.10
N PRO A 327 -8.44 61.05 -5.87
CA PRO A 327 -9.30 61.91 -6.67
C PRO A 327 -10.24 62.71 -5.76
N GLU A 328 -10.45 63.98 -6.09
CA GLU A 328 -11.44 64.82 -5.41
C GLU A 328 -12.84 64.21 -5.55
N PRO A 329 -13.69 64.23 -4.49
CA PRO A 329 -15.02 63.67 -4.54
C PRO A 329 -15.94 64.52 -5.41
N THR A 330 -16.32 64.01 -6.58
CA THR A 330 -17.48 64.50 -7.33
C THR A 330 -18.73 63.76 -6.86
N THR A 331 -19.64 64.48 -6.19
CA THR A 331 -20.96 63.99 -5.80
C THR A 331 -21.89 64.00 -7.02
N PRO A 332 -22.36 62.85 -7.54
CA PRO A 332 -23.46 62.84 -8.50
C PRO A 332 -24.79 63.11 -7.79
N GLU A 333 -25.65 63.94 -8.40
CA GLU A 333 -27.03 64.13 -7.95
C GLU A 333 -27.84 62.83 -8.11
N PRO A 334 -28.73 62.49 -7.16
CA PRO A 334 -29.53 61.27 -7.25
C PRO A 334 -30.68 61.45 -8.26
N THR A 335 -30.62 60.73 -9.37
CA THR A 335 -31.77 60.49 -10.25
C THR A 335 -32.52 59.25 -9.76
N SER A 336 -33.72 59.45 -9.20
CA SER A 336 -34.63 58.37 -8.82
C SER A 336 -35.36 57.84 -10.06
N PRO A 337 -35.24 56.56 -10.43
CA PRO A 337 -36.14 55.96 -11.41
C PRO A 337 -37.52 55.70 -10.77
N GLU A 338 -38.60 55.95 -11.52
CA GLU A 338 -39.96 55.55 -11.14
C GLU A 338 -40.11 54.03 -11.14
N PRO A 339 -40.87 53.44 -10.20
CA PRO A 339 -41.09 52.01 -10.14
C PRO A 339 -42.05 51.55 -11.25
N THR A 340 -41.58 50.67 -12.13
CA THR A 340 -42.43 49.89 -13.03
C THR A 340 -42.76 48.55 -12.37
N THR A 341 -44.04 48.35 -12.06
CA THR A 341 -44.59 47.09 -11.54
C THR A 341 -44.82 46.12 -12.70
N PRO A 342 -44.20 44.93 -12.74
CA PRO A 342 -44.58 43.90 -13.70
C PRO A 342 -45.88 43.19 -13.25
N GLU A 343 -46.79 42.96 -14.18
CA GLU A 343 -47.99 42.14 -13.96
C GLU A 343 -47.61 40.65 -13.80
N PRO A 344 -48.25 39.91 -12.88
CA PRO A 344 -47.97 38.49 -12.70
C PRO A 344 -48.60 37.66 -13.83
N THR A 345 -47.77 36.91 -14.56
CA THR A 345 -48.21 35.85 -15.48
C THR A 345 -48.23 34.53 -14.71
N SER A 346 -49.42 33.98 -14.47
CA SER A 346 -49.61 32.66 -13.87
C SER A 346 -49.50 31.58 -14.96
N PRO A 347 -48.64 30.56 -14.83
CA PRO A 347 -48.72 29.38 -15.69
C PRO A 347 -49.90 28.48 -15.27
N GLU A 348 -50.59 27.90 -16.25
CA GLU A 348 -51.61 26.86 -16.03
C GLU A 348 -50.96 25.54 -15.56
N PRO A 349 -51.61 24.76 -14.69
CA PRO A 349 -51.09 23.47 -14.25
C PRO A 349 -51.34 22.38 -15.30
N THR A 350 -50.28 21.71 -15.72
CA THR A 350 -50.35 20.45 -16.47
C THR A 350 -50.27 19.27 -15.50
N THR A 351 -51.34 18.46 -15.46
CA THR A 351 -51.41 17.21 -14.70
C THR A 351 -50.83 16.06 -15.54
N PRO A 352 -49.84 15.30 -15.07
CA PRO A 352 -49.43 14.06 -15.71
C PRO A 352 -50.35 12.89 -15.29
N GLU A 353 -50.74 12.05 -16.25
CA GLU A 353 -51.46 10.79 -16.01
C GLU A 353 -50.55 9.72 -15.37
N PRO A 354 -51.08 8.86 -14.48
CA PRO A 354 -50.31 7.78 -13.87
C PRO A 354 -50.15 6.59 -14.83
N THR A 355 -48.92 6.15 -15.06
CA THR A 355 -48.63 4.87 -15.74
C THR A 355 -48.30 3.80 -14.68
N SER A 356 -49.08 2.73 -14.65
CA SER A 356 -48.90 1.56 -13.78
C SER A 356 -47.98 0.53 -14.45
N PRO A 357 -47.01 -0.08 -13.74
CA PRO A 357 -46.33 -1.27 -14.24
C PRO A 357 -47.05 -2.57 -13.84
N GLU A 358 -47.18 -3.50 -14.78
CA GLU A 358 -47.60 -4.91 -14.58
C GLU A 358 -46.51 -5.73 -13.86
N PRO A 359 -46.87 -6.73 -13.03
CA PRO A 359 -45.91 -7.65 -12.44
C PRO A 359 -45.64 -8.84 -13.37
N SER A 360 -44.39 -9.00 -13.82
CA SER A 360 -43.90 -10.26 -14.37
C SER A 360 -43.29 -11.11 -13.26
N GLY A 361 -43.96 -12.21 -12.91
CA GLY A 361 -43.39 -13.28 -12.08
C GLY A 361 -42.48 -14.20 -12.91
N PRO A 362 -41.43 -14.78 -12.33
CA PRO A 362 -40.63 -15.79 -13.01
C PRO A 362 -41.26 -17.19 -12.85
N VAL A 363 -41.34 -17.86 -14.01
CA VAL A 363 -41.73 -19.25 -14.21
C VAL A 363 -40.58 -20.16 -13.77
N ALA A 364 -40.91 -21.18 -12.99
CA ALA A 364 -40.03 -22.32 -12.72
C ALA A 364 -40.01 -23.27 -13.92
N ASP A 365 -38.84 -23.81 -14.30
CA ASP A 365 -38.78 -25.20 -14.73
C ASP A 365 -37.39 -25.87 -14.61
N THR A 366 -37.46 -27.12 -14.15
CA THR A 366 -36.60 -28.32 -14.30
C THR A 366 -35.06 -28.27 -14.30
N GLY A 367 -34.47 -28.81 -13.22
CA GLY A 367 -34.20 -30.25 -13.16
C GLY A 367 -32.78 -30.78 -13.41
N VAL A 368 -32.44 -31.76 -12.56
CA VAL A 368 -31.54 -32.93 -12.73
C VAL A 368 -30.15 -32.86 -12.07
N GLY A 369 -29.94 -33.79 -11.11
CA GLY A 369 -28.73 -34.61 -11.14
C GLY A 369 -27.92 -34.79 -9.85
N ALA A 370 -28.53 -35.19 -8.73
CA ALA A 370 -27.77 -35.73 -7.59
C ALA A 370 -27.21 -37.14 -7.93
N LYS A 371 -25.93 -37.35 -7.68
CA LYS A 371 -25.34 -38.68 -7.43
C LYS A 371 -24.39 -38.62 -6.25
N GLU A 372 -24.70 -39.43 -5.25
CA GLU A 372 -23.84 -39.83 -4.14
C GLU A 372 -22.58 -40.56 -4.64
N GLY A 373 -21.48 -40.40 -3.91
CA GLY A 373 -20.25 -41.17 -4.04
C GLY A 373 -19.51 -41.18 -2.71
N ASP A 374 -19.33 -42.39 -2.20
CA ASP A 374 -18.81 -42.80 -0.89
C ASP A 374 -17.50 -42.13 -0.42
N GLY A 375 -17.38 -42.01 0.90
CA GLY A 375 -16.16 -41.57 1.57
C GLY A 375 -15.07 -42.65 1.66
N GLN A 376 -13.82 -42.19 1.74
CA GLN A 376 -12.87 -42.71 2.73
C GLN A 376 -11.70 -41.75 2.95
N LEU A 377 -11.30 -41.70 4.22
CA LEU A 377 -10.24 -40.94 4.84
C LEU A 377 -8.84 -41.26 4.29
N ALA A 378 -7.99 -40.24 4.16
CA ALA A 378 -6.60 -40.30 4.58
C ALA A 378 -6.09 -38.88 4.90
N ALA A 379 -5.61 -38.71 6.13
CA ALA A 379 -5.12 -37.48 6.71
C ALA A 379 -3.77 -37.03 6.13
N ALA A 380 -3.65 -35.75 5.81
CA ALA A 380 -2.42 -34.98 5.86
C ALA A 380 -2.81 -33.53 6.18
N ALA A 381 -2.30 -33.00 7.29
CA ALA A 381 -2.58 -31.65 7.75
C ALA A 381 -2.09 -30.62 6.72
N MET A 382 -3.02 -29.86 6.13
CA MET A 382 -2.77 -28.67 5.33
C MET A 382 -3.54 -27.51 5.97
N GLY A 383 -3.01 -26.98 7.07
CA GLY A 383 -3.32 -25.62 7.51
C GLY A 383 -2.49 -24.65 6.69
N GLY A 384 -2.81 -24.54 5.40
CA GLY A 384 -2.17 -23.62 4.45
C GLY A 384 -3.18 -22.56 4.06
N LEU A 385 -2.99 -21.36 4.58
CA LEU A 385 -3.66 -20.15 4.16
C LEU A 385 -3.52 -20.02 2.63
N MET A 386 -4.62 -20.23 1.90
CA MET A 386 -4.67 -19.90 0.47
C MET A 386 -4.51 -18.38 0.36
N VAL A 387 -3.29 -17.93 0.10
CA VAL A 387 -3.06 -16.63 -0.53
C VAL A 387 -3.67 -16.73 -1.91
N LEU A 388 -4.81 -16.06 -2.12
CA LEU A 388 -5.33 -15.81 -3.46
C LEU A 388 -4.40 -14.83 -4.17
N ALA A 389 -3.34 -15.38 -4.75
CA ALA A 389 -2.57 -14.76 -5.83
C ALA A 389 -2.07 -15.88 -6.75
N GLY A 390 -2.65 -15.98 -7.95
CA GLY A 390 -2.09 -16.70 -9.10
C GLY A 390 -2.08 -18.23 -9.03
N GLY A 391 -3.14 -18.89 -9.50
CA GLY A 391 -3.17 -20.34 -9.68
C GLY A 391 -3.90 -20.77 -10.96
N ALA A 392 -3.23 -20.65 -12.11
CA ALA A 392 -3.67 -21.35 -13.32
C ALA A 392 -3.47 -22.86 -13.14
N VAL A 393 -4.54 -23.63 -13.29
CA VAL A 393 -4.51 -25.11 -13.20
C VAL A 393 -3.77 -25.67 -14.41
N ALA A 394 -2.52 -26.12 -14.22
CA ALA A 394 -1.80 -26.94 -15.18
C ALA A 394 -1.92 -28.42 -14.78
N ALA A 395 -2.77 -29.18 -15.50
CA ALA A 395 -2.94 -30.61 -15.31
C ALA A 395 -1.72 -31.40 -15.83
N ALA A 396 -0.89 -31.91 -14.94
CA ALA A 396 0.18 -32.86 -15.29
C ALA A 396 -0.39 -34.27 -15.50
N ARG A 397 -0.36 -34.76 -16.75
CA ARG A 397 -0.61 -36.18 -17.09
C ARG A 397 0.54 -37.05 -16.58
N LEU A 398 0.33 -37.79 -15.49
CA LEU A 398 1.22 -38.88 -15.10
C LEU A 398 1.00 -40.10 -16.01
N ARG A 399 1.97 -40.37 -16.87
CA ARG A 399 2.08 -41.60 -17.66
C ARG A 399 2.56 -42.71 -16.73
N ARG A 400 1.68 -43.67 -16.41
CA ARG A 400 2.04 -44.88 -15.67
C ARG A 400 2.86 -45.80 -16.57
N GLU A 401 4.15 -45.95 -16.26
CA GLU A 401 4.93 -47.11 -16.68
C GLU A 401 4.68 -48.26 -15.69
N GLY A 402 4.46 -49.47 -16.21
CA GLY A 402 4.28 -50.66 -15.39
C GLY A 402 3.64 -51.87 -16.08
N LYS A 403 4.22 -52.33 -17.20
CA LYS A 403 4.56 -53.74 -17.51
C LYS A 403 4.99 -53.91 -18.96
#